data_AF-A0A3B9L324-F1
#
_entry.id   AF-A0A3B9L324-F1
#
_cell.length_a   1.000
_cell.length_b   1.000
_cell.length_c   1.000
_cell.angle_alpha   90.00
_cell.angle_beta   90.00
_cell.angle_gamma   90.00
#
_symmetry.space_group_name_H-M   'P 1'
#
loop_
_entity.id
_entity.type
_entity.pdbx_description
1 polymer ?
#
loop_
_entity_poly.entity_id
_entity_poly.type
_entity_poly.pdbx_seq_one_letter_code
_entity_poly.pdbx_strand_id
1 'polypeptide(L)'
;MRFVAFCIPVVALCRAAAAEPQMVQRITVELPGPAEFEAPDALQAMTEGVVLLDLRILPELEPTLLNSDGSAANLEGCEFGGVEADTVMIGTGSNHMILEVLMGDPETHAANLLSCNYAPELISEDGFGHMTRVKGCFLAHSISIPTAVHWRLHPLPASACGFGD
;
A
#
# COMPACT_ATOMS: atom_id res chain seq x y z
N MET A 1 -28.66 -35.53 58.44
CA MET A 1 -28.89 -34.44 57.47
C MET A 1 -27.95 -34.67 56.29
N ARG A 2 -28.48 -34.93 55.09
CA ARG A 2 -27.71 -35.28 53.88
C ARG A 2 -27.69 -34.04 52.97
N PHE A 3 -26.52 -33.44 52.76
CA PHE A 3 -26.36 -32.32 51.83
C PHE A 3 -26.28 -32.86 50.40
N VAL A 4 -27.20 -32.41 49.54
CA VAL A 4 -27.17 -32.66 48.09
C VAL A 4 -26.60 -31.41 47.43
N ALA A 5 -25.40 -31.52 46.88
CA ALA A 5 -24.77 -30.44 46.12
C ALA A 5 -25.33 -30.44 44.68
N PHE A 6 -26.08 -29.40 44.34
CA PHE A 6 -26.50 -29.12 42.96
C PHE A 6 -25.37 -28.36 42.24
N CYS A 7 -24.70 -29.01 41.29
CA CYS A 7 -23.83 -28.32 40.33
C CYS A 7 -24.69 -27.82 39.16
N ILE A 8 -24.75 -26.50 38.99
CA ILE A 8 -25.35 -25.84 37.81
C ILE A 8 -24.23 -25.62 36.79
N PRO A 9 -24.28 -26.21 35.58
CA PRO A 9 -23.33 -25.88 34.54
C PRO A 9 -23.67 -24.51 33.95
N VAL A 10 -22.78 -23.54 34.14
CA VAL A 10 -22.82 -22.25 33.45
C VAL A 10 -22.34 -22.47 32.02
N VAL A 11 -23.28 -22.51 31.07
CA VAL A 11 -22.96 -22.55 29.64
C VAL A 11 -22.60 -21.14 29.21
N ALA A 12 -21.30 -20.85 29.11
CA ALA A 12 -20.80 -19.62 28.52
C ALA A 12 -21.05 -19.66 26.99
N LEU A 13 -22.04 -18.93 26.51
CA LEU A 13 -22.17 -18.65 25.07
C LEU A 13 -21.04 -17.71 24.65
N CYS A 14 -19.96 -18.27 24.09
CA CYS A 14 -19.03 -17.51 23.27
C CYS A 14 -19.78 -17.06 22.02
N ARG A 15 -20.20 -15.79 22.02
CA ARG A 15 -20.71 -15.11 20.83
C ARG A 15 -19.52 -14.88 19.92
N ALA A 16 -19.32 -15.76 18.93
CA ALA A 16 -18.41 -15.48 17.82
C ALA A 16 -18.95 -14.23 17.12
N ALA A 17 -18.29 -13.09 17.33
CA ALA A 17 -18.51 -11.92 16.52
C ALA A 17 -18.03 -12.28 15.12
N ALA A 18 -18.97 -12.56 14.21
CA ALA A 18 -18.65 -12.61 12.79
C ALA A 18 -18.12 -11.23 12.41
N ALA A 19 -16.82 -11.14 12.13
CA ALA A 19 -16.23 -9.93 11.57
C ALA A 19 -16.97 -9.61 10.26
N GLU A 20 -17.47 -8.39 10.13
CA GLU A 20 -18.06 -7.94 8.87
C GLU A 20 -17.03 -8.12 7.75
N PRO A 21 -17.44 -8.54 6.54
CA PRO A 21 -16.52 -8.70 5.43
C PRO A 21 -15.86 -7.34 5.17
N GLN A 22 -14.57 -7.25 5.45
CA GLN A 22 -13.80 -6.03 5.27
C GLN A 22 -13.81 -5.67 3.77
N MET A 23 -14.31 -4.50 3.43
CA MET A 23 -14.34 -4.03 2.05
C MET A 23 -12.91 -3.65 1.62
N VAL A 24 -12.39 -4.37 0.61
CA VAL A 24 -11.06 -4.12 0.03
C VAL A 24 -11.22 -3.22 -1.19
N GLN A 25 -10.64 -2.02 -1.14
CA GLN A 25 -10.56 -1.09 -2.26
C GLN A 25 -9.47 -1.56 -3.22
N ARG A 26 -9.78 -1.76 -4.50
CA ARG A 26 -8.78 -2.13 -5.51
C ARG A 26 -8.36 -0.89 -6.29
N ILE A 27 -7.09 -0.53 -6.20
CA ILE A 27 -6.53 0.65 -6.87
C ILE A 27 -5.45 0.16 -7.82
N THR A 28 -5.77 0.20 -9.12
CA THR A 28 -4.84 -0.13 -10.20
C THR A 28 -4.74 1.07 -11.11
N VAL A 29 -3.64 1.81 -11.02
CA VAL A 29 -3.46 3.06 -11.77
C VAL A 29 -2.01 3.25 -12.21
N GLU A 30 -1.84 4.14 -13.17
CA GLU A 30 -0.55 4.58 -13.67
C GLU A 30 -0.37 6.07 -13.35
N LEU A 31 0.88 6.48 -13.06
CA LEU A 31 1.28 7.83 -12.75
C LEU A 31 2.28 8.36 -13.78
N PRO A 32 2.12 9.60 -14.26
CA PRO A 32 1.00 10.51 -13.97
C PRO A 32 -0.32 10.03 -14.56
N GLY A 33 -1.42 10.59 -14.04
CA GLY A 33 -2.74 10.39 -14.62
C GLY A 33 -2.91 11.16 -15.94
N PRO A 34 -4.06 11.01 -16.61
CA PRO A 34 -4.35 11.65 -17.90
C PRO A 34 -4.57 13.17 -17.79
N ALA A 35 -4.85 13.69 -16.59
CA ALA A 35 -5.07 15.10 -16.34
C ALA A 35 -3.85 15.69 -15.61
N GLU A 36 -3.34 16.80 -16.14
CA GLU A 36 -2.23 17.52 -15.51
C GLU A 36 -2.64 18.04 -14.12
N PHE A 37 -1.73 17.93 -13.15
CA PHE A 37 -1.92 18.40 -11.78
C PHE A 37 -3.04 17.71 -10.99
N GLU A 38 -3.60 16.62 -11.52
CA GLU A 38 -4.61 15.80 -10.88
C GLU A 38 -4.12 14.36 -10.72
N ALA A 39 -4.47 13.74 -9.59
CA ALA A 39 -4.19 12.33 -9.39
C ALA A 39 -5.20 11.49 -10.20
N PRO A 40 -4.88 10.25 -10.59
CA PRO A 40 -5.87 9.34 -11.17
C PRO A 40 -7.15 9.22 -10.32
N ASP A 41 -8.31 9.12 -10.96
CA ASP A 41 -9.63 9.08 -10.30
C ASP A 41 -9.72 8.04 -9.17
N ALA A 42 -9.11 6.86 -9.35
CA ALA A 42 -9.15 5.81 -8.32
C ALA A 42 -8.35 6.19 -7.05
N LEU A 43 -7.29 7.00 -7.18
CA LEU A 43 -6.58 7.55 -6.03
C LEU A 43 -7.35 8.71 -5.40
N GLN A 44 -8.00 9.56 -6.21
CA GLN A 44 -8.86 10.64 -5.70
C GLN A 44 -10.06 10.12 -4.91
N ALA A 45 -10.64 9.00 -5.36
CA ALA A 45 -11.79 8.35 -4.73
C ALA A 45 -11.42 7.47 -3.53
N MET A 46 -10.13 7.32 -3.20
CA MET A 46 -9.68 6.49 -2.10
C MET A 46 -10.25 6.99 -0.77
N THR A 47 -10.71 6.07 0.06
CA THR A 47 -11.15 6.34 1.44
C THR A 47 -10.27 5.60 2.44
N GLU A 48 -10.37 5.95 3.72
CA GLU A 48 -9.72 5.18 4.77
C GLU A 48 -10.22 3.72 4.76
N GLY A 49 -9.32 2.75 4.98
CA GLY A 49 -9.64 1.33 4.94
C GLY A 49 -8.61 0.48 4.19
N VAL A 50 -8.94 -0.77 3.91
CA VAL A 50 -8.02 -1.70 3.24
C VAL A 50 -7.97 -1.40 1.74
N VAL A 51 -6.74 -1.33 1.23
CA VAL A 51 -6.41 -1.06 -0.16
C VAL A 51 -5.51 -2.17 -0.68
N LEU A 52 -5.96 -2.79 -1.77
CA LEU A 52 -5.10 -3.55 -2.66
C LEU A 52 -4.57 -2.60 -3.73
N LEU A 53 -3.29 -2.26 -3.62
CA LEU A 53 -2.61 -1.31 -4.49
C LEU A 53 -1.84 -2.03 -5.59
N ASP A 54 -1.94 -1.51 -6.80
CA ASP A 54 -1.08 -1.82 -7.94
C ASP A 54 -0.81 -0.53 -8.72
N LEU A 55 0.28 0.13 -8.37
CA LEU A 55 0.65 1.45 -8.86
C LEU A 55 1.83 1.33 -9.83
N ARG A 56 1.67 1.82 -11.06
CA ARG A 56 2.73 1.96 -12.05
C ARG A 56 3.16 3.42 -12.10
N ILE A 57 4.46 3.67 -12.11
CA ILE A 57 5.03 5.02 -11.98
C ILE A 57 6.05 5.20 -13.10
N LEU A 58 5.77 6.14 -14.00
CA LEU A 58 6.69 6.51 -15.06
C LEU A 58 7.94 7.21 -14.49
N PRO A 59 9.10 7.14 -15.18
CA PRO A 59 10.36 7.71 -14.70
C PRO A 59 10.30 9.20 -14.32
N GLU A 60 9.40 9.97 -14.93
CA GLU A 60 9.21 11.39 -14.63
C GLU A 60 8.65 11.68 -13.23
N LEU A 61 8.04 10.69 -12.58
CA LEU A 61 7.53 10.76 -11.20
C LEU A 61 8.22 9.74 -10.30
N GLU A 62 9.51 9.48 -10.54
CA GLU A 62 10.30 8.53 -9.74
C GLU A 62 10.13 8.83 -8.23
N PRO A 63 9.77 7.81 -7.42
CA PRO A 63 9.49 8.03 -6.01
C PRO A 63 10.79 8.21 -5.22
N THR A 64 10.68 8.91 -4.10
CA THR A 64 11.77 9.04 -3.12
C THR A 64 11.68 7.91 -2.11
N LEU A 65 12.78 7.24 -1.82
CA LEU A 65 12.88 6.22 -0.79
C LEU A 65 13.31 6.85 0.52
N LEU A 66 12.67 6.48 1.63
CA LEU A 66 13.12 6.84 2.97
C LEU A 66 13.58 5.57 3.68
N ASN A 67 14.83 5.60 4.13
CA ASN A 67 15.42 4.53 4.93
C ASN A 67 15.00 4.65 6.40
N SER A 68 15.15 3.58 7.15
CA SER A 68 14.87 3.51 8.59
C SER A 68 15.68 4.50 9.44
N ASP A 69 16.82 4.98 8.96
CA ASP A 69 17.61 6.03 9.61
C ASP A 69 17.11 7.46 9.28
N GLY A 70 16.05 7.58 8.47
CA GLY A 70 15.46 8.83 8.02
C GLY A 70 16.18 9.50 6.85
N SER A 71 17.22 8.88 6.30
CA SER A 71 17.86 9.37 5.09
C SER A 71 16.97 9.16 3.86
N ALA A 72 17.01 10.12 2.95
CA ALA A 72 16.33 10.04 1.66
C ALA A 72 17.29 9.52 0.58
N ALA A 73 16.82 8.60 -0.24
CA ALA A 73 17.53 8.06 -1.39
C ALA A 73 16.62 8.10 -2.64
N ASN A 74 17.23 8.13 -3.82
CA ASN A 74 16.52 7.91 -5.08
C ASN A 74 16.57 6.42 -5.44
N LEU A 75 15.82 6.01 -6.46
CA LEU A 75 15.98 4.70 -7.08
C LEU A 75 17.23 4.71 -7.97
N GLU A 76 18.42 4.81 -7.36
CA GLU A 76 19.66 4.82 -8.11
C GLU A 76 19.91 3.45 -8.78
N GLY A 77 20.09 3.49 -10.10
CA GLY A 77 20.57 2.34 -10.86
C GLY A 77 19.63 1.13 -10.78
N CYS A 78 18.33 1.35 -10.94
CA CYS A 78 17.34 0.31 -10.75
C CYS A 78 17.55 -0.90 -11.69
N GLU A 79 18.24 -1.92 -11.18
CA GLU A 79 18.39 -3.21 -11.84
C GLU A 79 17.01 -3.87 -11.86
N PHE A 80 16.52 -4.26 -13.04
CA PHE A 80 15.18 -4.84 -13.21
C PHE A 80 14.91 -5.91 -12.14
N GLY A 81 13.96 -5.67 -11.25
CA GLY A 81 13.81 -6.49 -10.05
C GLY A 81 13.14 -5.79 -8.89
N GLY A 82 13.08 -6.49 -7.75
CA GLY A 82 12.62 -5.94 -6.49
C GLY A 82 13.64 -4.97 -5.90
N VAL A 83 13.14 -3.95 -5.23
CA VAL A 83 13.93 -2.92 -4.56
C VAL A 83 13.52 -2.90 -3.10
N GLU A 84 14.50 -3.07 -2.22
CA GLU A 84 14.29 -2.98 -0.78
C GLU A 84 14.15 -1.52 -0.38
N ALA A 85 13.06 -1.20 0.31
CA ALA A 85 12.80 0.13 0.84
C ALA A 85 11.91 0.01 2.08
N ASP A 86 12.20 0.80 3.11
CA ASP A 86 11.34 0.84 4.30
C ASP A 86 10.06 1.66 4.01
N THR A 87 10.24 2.81 3.39
CA THR A 87 9.14 3.73 3.02
C THR A 87 9.35 4.30 1.62
N VAL A 88 8.27 4.41 0.86
CA VAL A 88 8.24 4.97 -0.50
C VAL A 88 7.34 6.20 -0.53
N MET A 89 7.92 7.36 -0.82
CA MET A 89 7.21 8.63 -1.00
C MET A 89 6.93 8.84 -2.48
N ILE A 90 5.64 8.97 -2.83
CA ILE A 90 5.19 8.98 -4.23
C ILE A 90 4.45 10.28 -4.52
N GLY A 91 4.94 11.01 -5.52
CA GLY A 91 4.21 12.11 -6.14
C GLY A 91 3.13 11.55 -7.07
N THR A 92 1.88 11.97 -6.89
CA THR A 92 0.75 11.48 -7.71
C THR A 92 0.57 12.24 -9.03
N GLY A 93 1.47 13.16 -9.35
CA GLY A 93 1.24 14.19 -10.36
C GLY A 93 0.30 15.31 -9.90
N SER A 94 -0.40 15.15 -8.77
CA SER A 94 -1.26 16.18 -8.19
C SER A 94 -0.53 17.14 -7.27
N ASN A 95 -0.93 18.41 -7.31
CA ASN A 95 -0.50 19.42 -6.33
C ASN A 95 -1.14 19.22 -4.94
N HIS A 96 -2.14 18.36 -4.84
CA HIS A 96 -2.98 18.21 -3.64
C HIS A 96 -2.99 16.77 -3.10
N MET A 97 -2.14 15.88 -3.59
CA MET A 97 -2.09 14.50 -3.11
C MET A 97 -0.68 13.90 -3.10
N ILE A 98 -0.29 13.34 -1.95
CA ILE A 98 0.96 12.61 -1.74
C ILE A 98 0.62 11.22 -1.17
N LEU A 99 1.35 10.20 -1.60
CA LEU A 99 1.28 8.86 -1.00
C LEU A 99 2.59 8.57 -0.25
N GLU A 100 2.48 8.15 1.01
CA GLU A 100 3.56 7.57 1.80
C GLU A 100 3.24 6.09 1.99
N VAL A 101 4.03 5.21 1.38
CA VAL A 101 3.82 3.76 1.45
C VAL A 101 4.86 3.15 2.36
N LEU A 102 4.39 2.61 3.49
CA LEU A 102 5.23 1.84 4.40
C LEU A 102 5.26 0.39 3.90
N MET A 103 6.42 -0.10 3.47
CA MET A 103 6.54 -1.41 2.82
C MET A 103 6.36 -2.56 3.80
N GLY A 104 6.78 -2.35 5.05
CA GLY A 104 6.72 -3.34 6.12
C GLY A 104 7.88 -4.33 6.07
N ASP A 105 7.88 -5.24 7.03
CA ASP A 105 8.87 -6.31 7.11
C ASP A 105 8.65 -7.35 5.98
N PRO A 106 9.66 -7.72 5.18
CA PRO A 106 9.51 -8.65 4.05
C PRO A 106 9.05 -10.06 4.44
N GLU A 107 9.34 -10.54 5.65
CA GLU A 107 8.90 -11.88 6.08
C GLU A 107 7.40 -11.92 6.34
N THR A 108 6.86 -10.84 6.90
CA THR A 108 5.44 -10.71 7.27
C THR A 108 4.58 -10.09 6.16
N HIS A 109 5.18 -9.32 5.26
CA HIS A 109 4.51 -8.56 4.20
C HIS A 109 5.03 -8.89 2.80
N ALA A 110 5.38 -10.16 2.54
CA ALA A 110 5.98 -10.61 1.28
C ALA A 110 5.16 -10.31 -0.01
N ALA A 111 3.88 -9.95 0.11
CA ALA A 111 3.06 -9.51 -1.03
C ALA A 111 3.31 -8.05 -1.43
N ASN A 112 3.88 -7.25 -0.52
CA ASN A 112 4.26 -5.87 -0.77
C ASN A 112 5.59 -5.86 -1.53
N LEU A 113 5.63 -5.12 -2.63
CA LEU A 113 6.79 -5.06 -3.50
C LEU A 113 6.92 -3.69 -4.13
N LEU A 114 8.07 -3.07 -3.93
CA LEU A 114 8.60 -2.04 -4.80
C LEU A 114 9.50 -2.74 -5.83
N SER A 115 9.35 -2.42 -7.10
CA SER A 115 10.12 -3.05 -8.17
C SER A 115 10.33 -2.12 -9.34
N CYS A 116 11.42 -2.30 -10.07
CA CYS A 116 11.59 -1.73 -11.40
C CYS A 116 11.37 -2.78 -12.46
N ASN A 117 10.43 -2.49 -13.34
CA ASN A 117 10.03 -3.38 -14.40
C ASN A 117 10.54 -2.84 -15.72
N TYR A 118 11.01 -3.75 -16.58
CA TYR A 118 11.38 -3.40 -17.94
C TYR A 118 10.14 -2.90 -18.71
N ALA A 119 10.29 -1.74 -19.34
CA ALA A 119 9.24 -1.07 -20.11
C ALA A 119 9.85 -0.59 -21.45
N PRO A 120 9.87 -1.44 -22.49
CA PRO A 120 10.52 -1.11 -23.77
C PRO A 120 9.93 0.13 -24.45
N GLU A 121 8.66 0.43 -24.19
CA GLU A 121 7.99 1.63 -24.68
C GLU A 121 8.56 2.94 -24.11
N LEU A 122 9.33 2.87 -23.02
CA LEU A 122 9.98 4.01 -22.36
C LEU A 122 11.48 4.12 -22.67
N ILE A 123 11.99 3.33 -23.64
CA ILE A 123 13.40 3.44 -24.06
C ILE A 123 13.65 4.83 -24.64
N SER A 124 14.68 5.49 -24.12
CA SER A 124 15.14 6.81 -24.56
C SER A 124 16.66 6.81 -24.71
N GLU A 125 17.23 7.94 -25.15
CA GLU A 125 18.69 8.11 -25.20
C GLU A 125 19.34 8.00 -23.81
N ASP A 126 18.57 8.23 -22.75
CA ASP A 126 19.04 8.29 -21.36
C ASP A 126 18.94 6.95 -20.61
N GLY A 127 18.35 5.89 -21.20
CA GLY A 127 18.26 4.60 -20.51
C GLY A 127 17.49 3.48 -21.22
N PHE A 128 17.49 2.30 -20.59
CA PHE A 128 16.92 1.07 -21.14
C PHE A 128 15.39 0.94 -21.02
N GLY A 129 14.68 2.00 -20.61
CA GLY A 129 13.23 1.97 -20.42
C GLY A 129 12.82 1.12 -19.21
N HIS A 130 12.46 1.78 -18.12
CA HIS A 130 11.96 1.12 -16.93
C HIS A 130 10.73 1.86 -16.38
N MET A 131 9.93 1.14 -15.60
CA MET A 131 8.77 1.68 -14.90
C MET A 131 8.80 1.14 -13.47
N THR A 132 8.65 2.04 -12.51
CA THR A 132 8.62 1.69 -11.10
C THR A 132 7.22 1.21 -10.74
N ARG A 133 7.11 0.09 -10.03
CA ARG A 133 5.84 -0.47 -9.60
C ARG A 133 5.81 -0.68 -8.10
N VAL A 134 4.79 -0.13 -7.45
CA VAL A 134 4.47 -0.38 -6.04
C VAL A 134 3.19 -1.19 -5.98
N LYS A 135 3.25 -2.40 -5.45
CA LYS A 135 2.07 -3.25 -5.24
C LYS A 135 2.03 -3.78 -3.82
N GLY A 136 0.84 -4.09 -3.32
CA GLY A 136 0.70 -4.70 -2.00
C GLY A 136 -0.68 -4.56 -1.39
N CYS A 137 -0.79 -5.00 -0.16
CA CYS A 137 -1.98 -4.85 0.67
C CYS A 137 -1.69 -3.86 1.80
N PHE A 138 -2.52 -2.84 1.92
CA PHE A 138 -2.28 -1.75 2.86
C PHE A 138 -3.56 -1.30 3.57
N LEU A 139 -3.40 -0.72 4.76
CA LEU A 139 -4.41 0.07 5.44
C LEU A 139 -4.15 1.55 5.12
N ALA A 140 -5.05 2.17 4.36
CA ALA A 140 -5.00 3.59 4.04
C ALA A 140 -5.51 4.43 5.21
N HIS A 141 -4.68 5.40 5.62
CA HIS A 141 -5.02 6.40 6.61
C HIS A 141 -4.75 7.80 6.04
N SER A 142 -5.73 8.69 6.18
CA SER A 142 -5.61 10.06 5.71
C SER A 142 -4.99 10.96 6.79
N ILE A 143 -3.94 11.67 6.41
CA ILE A 143 -3.34 12.73 7.20
C ILE A 143 -3.79 14.05 6.56
N SER A 144 -4.67 14.75 7.26
CA SER A 144 -5.17 16.04 6.80
C SER A 144 -4.06 17.09 6.87
N ILE A 145 -3.76 17.69 5.72
CA ILE A 145 -2.92 18.88 5.60
C ILE A 145 -3.77 20.00 4.97
N PRO A 146 -3.60 21.28 5.34
CA PRO A 146 -4.58 22.33 5.04
C PRO A 146 -5.00 22.50 3.57
N THR A 147 -4.18 22.06 2.63
CA THR A 147 -4.40 22.24 1.19
C THR A 147 -4.21 20.97 0.37
N ALA A 148 -4.05 19.81 1.01
CA ALA A 148 -3.75 18.57 0.30
C ALA A 148 -4.20 17.37 1.15
N VAL A 149 -4.21 16.20 0.54
CA VAL A 149 -4.40 14.94 1.25
C VAL A 149 -3.10 14.19 1.22
N HIS A 150 -2.61 13.81 2.40
CA HIS A 150 -1.50 12.90 2.52
C HIS A 150 -2.05 11.53 2.93
N TRP A 151 -1.91 10.55 2.05
CA TRP A 151 -2.28 9.18 2.37
C TRP A 151 -1.07 8.40 2.87
N ARG A 152 -1.16 7.93 4.11
CA ARG A 152 -0.21 6.97 4.65
C ARG A 152 -0.78 5.56 4.52
N LEU A 153 -0.08 4.70 3.80
CA LEU A 153 -0.45 3.31 3.58
C LEU A 153 0.39 2.43 4.50
N HIS A 154 -0.25 1.83 5.50
CA HIS A 154 0.39 0.91 6.43
C HIS A 154 0.34 -0.52 5.88
N PRO A 155 1.42 -1.31 5.99
CA PRO A 155 1.46 -2.64 5.40
C PRO A 155 0.49 -3.57 6.12
N LEU A 156 -0.15 -4.45 5.35
CA LEU A 156 -1.00 -5.53 5.85
C LEU A 156 -0.53 -6.87 5.29
N PRO A 157 -0.76 -7.99 6.00
CA PRO A 157 -0.50 -9.31 5.44
C PRO A 157 -1.39 -9.54 4.21
N ALA A 158 -0.91 -10.36 3.28
CA ALA A 158 -1.60 -10.64 2.02
C ALA A 158 -3.04 -11.13 2.20
N SER A 159 -3.30 -11.86 3.29
CA SER A 159 -4.61 -12.39 3.67
C SER A 159 -5.66 -11.30 3.91
N ALA A 160 -5.26 -10.09 4.33
CA ALA A 160 -6.19 -8.98 4.51
C ALA A 160 -6.81 -8.49 3.19
N CYS A 161 -6.12 -8.71 2.06
CA CYS A 161 -6.62 -8.43 0.72
C CYS A 161 -7.20 -9.69 0.02
N GLY A 162 -7.34 -10.80 0.76
CA GLY A 162 -7.86 -12.06 0.22
C GLY A 162 -6.84 -12.84 -0.60
N PHE A 163 -5.53 -12.61 -0.42
CA PHE A 163 -4.49 -13.48 -0.98
C PHE A 163 -4.07 -14.54 0.03
N GLY A 164 -4.11 -15.80 -0.40
CA GLY A 164 -3.71 -16.96 0.40
C GLY A 164 -4.89 -17.62 1.11
N ASP A 165 -5.19 -18.86 0.68
CA ASP A 165 -5.51 -19.95 1.60
C ASP A 165 -4.20 -20.73 1.83
#